data_AF-A0A2B1JWP8-F1
#
_entry.id   AF-A0A2B1JWP8-F1
#
_cell.length_a   1.000
_cell.length_b   1.000
_cell.length_c   1.000
_cell.angle_alpha   90.00
_cell.angle_beta   90.00
_cell.angle_gamma   90.00
#
_symmetry.space_group_name_H-M   'P 1'
#
loop_
_entity.id
_entity.type
_entity.pdbx_description
1 polymer ?
#
loop_
_entity_poly.entity_id
_entity_poly.type
_entity_poly.pdbx_seq_one_letter_code
_entity_poly.pdbx_strand_id
1 'polypeptide(L)'
;MKIQKENIILFGSSIGDFIASGIFFSNIDYAGLISINGSSSFVTSESFFRELDMRTRLEEIELNILKLYDPKCKDFKTNAPILFSHGENNHISR
;
A
#
# COMPACT_ATOMS: atom_id res chain seq x y z
N MET A 1 -2.65 -9.93 26.78
CA MET A 1 -3.72 -10.34 25.85
C MET A 1 -3.11 -10.53 24.48
N LYS A 2 -3.26 -11.70 23.85
CA LYS A 2 -2.74 -11.97 22.49
C LYS A 2 -3.93 -12.03 21.54
N ILE A 3 -4.08 -11.01 20.70
CA ILE A 3 -5.16 -10.96 19.71
C ILE A 3 -4.69 -11.73 18.48
N GLN A 4 -5.56 -12.61 17.96
CA GLN A 4 -5.27 -13.37 16.74
C GLN A 4 -5.46 -12.48 15.52
N LYS A 5 -4.56 -12.56 14.53
CA LYS A 5 -4.59 -11.69 13.34
C LYS A 5 -5.88 -11.77 12.54
N GLU A 6 -6.46 -12.96 12.47
CA GLU A 6 -7.79 -13.25 11.91
C GLU A 6 -8.94 -12.44 12.53
N ASN A 7 -8.71 -11.78 13.68
CA ASN A 7 -9.63 -10.86 14.33
C ASN A 7 -9.16 -9.39 14.30
N ILE A 8 -8.16 -9.07 13.48
CA ILE A 8 -7.55 -7.74 13.36
C ILE A 8 -7.76 -7.22 11.94
N ILE A 9 -8.37 -6.03 11.84
CA ILE A 9 -8.42 -5.26 10.59
C ILE A 9 -7.24 -4.29 10.60
N LEU A 10 -6.48 -4.27 9.51
CA LEU A 10 -5.43 -3.28 9.30
C LEU A 10 -6.05 -2.02 8.71
N PHE A 11 -5.73 -0.88 9.30
CA PHE A 11 -6.22 0.41 8.87
C PHE A 11 -5.03 1.33 8.59
N GLY A 12 -5.08 2.02 7.45
CA GLY A 12 -4.07 3.00 7.08
C GLY A 12 -4.67 4.18 6.34
N SER A 13 -4.10 5.37 6.57
CA SER A 13 -4.44 6.55 5.79
C SER A 13 -3.20 7.30 5.31
N SER A 14 -3.23 7.80 4.08
CA SER A 14 -2.07 8.45 3.45
C SER A 14 -0.83 7.55 3.55
N ILE A 15 0.27 8.00 4.15
CA ILE A 15 1.46 7.17 4.42
C ILE A 15 1.13 5.91 5.23
N GLY A 16 0.17 6.00 6.17
CA GLY A 16 -0.26 4.85 6.96
C GLY A 16 -0.86 3.73 6.11
N ASP A 17 -1.41 4.04 4.94
CA ASP A 17 -1.88 3.03 3.98
C ASP A 17 -0.73 2.22 3.40
N PHE A 18 0.40 2.85 3.05
CA PHE A 18 1.58 2.14 2.54
C PHE A 18 2.07 1.12 3.57
N ILE A 19 2.00 1.46 4.86
CA ILE A 19 2.36 0.55 5.94
C ILE A 19 1.32 -0.57 6.08
N ALA A 20 0.04 -0.22 6.20
CA ALA A 20 -1.04 -1.19 6.42
C ALA A 20 -1.18 -2.18 5.26
N SER A 21 -1.19 -1.68 4.02
CA SER A 21 -1.25 -2.50 2.81
C SER A 21 0.01 -3.36 2.67
N GLY A 22 1.20 -2.81 2.91
CA GLY A 22 2.45 -3.57 2.89
C GLY A 22 2.44 -4.75 3.87
N ILE A 23 1.91 -4.55 5.09
CA ILE A 23 1.76 -5.63 6.09
C ILE A 23 0.70 -6.65 5.63
N PHE A 24 -0.46 -6.19 5.18
CA PHE A 24 -1.59 -7.03 4.75
C PHE A 24 -1.23 -7.92 3.57
N PHE A 25 -0.67 -7.37 2.48
CA PHE A 25 -0.31 -8.14 1.30
C PHE A 25 0.94 -9.00 1.48
N SER A 26 1.68 -8.81 2.58
CA SER A 26 2.77 -9.72 2.98
C SER A 26 2.30 -10.85 3.91
N ASN A 27 1.12 -10.71 4.54
CA ASN A 27 0.56 -11.66 5.48
C ASN A 27 -0.97 -11.64 5.38
N ILE A 28 -1.54 -12.52 4.56
CA ILE A 28 -2.99 -12.52 4.25
C ILE A 28 -3.88 -13.11 5.36
N ASP A 29 -3.35 -13.29 6.57
CA ASP A 29 -4.04 -13.88 7.74
C ASP A 29 -4.77 -12.83 8.60
N TYR A 30 -4.84 -11.58 8.15
CA TYR A 30 -5.64 -10.52 8.78
C TYR A 30 -7.12 -10.57 8.38
N ALA A 31 -7.99 -10.05 9.24
CA ALA A 31 -9.44 -10.01 9.02
C ALA A 31 -9.86 -9.10 7.86
N GLY A 32 -9.03 -8.14 7.47
CA GLY A 32 -9.32 -7.20 6.38
C GLY A 32 -8.35 -6.02 6.34
N LEU A 33 -8.53 -5.19 5.31
CA LEU A 33 -7.77 -3.95 5.10
C LEU A 33 -8.72 -2.78 4.83
N ILE A 34 -8.50 -1.66 5.50
CA ILE A 34 -9.13 -0.37 5.20
C ILE A 34 -8.04 0.63 4.81
N SER A 35 -8.12 1.10 3.57
CA SER A 35 -7.21 2.05 2.95
C SER A 35 -7.94 3.38 2.73
N ILE A 36 -7.47 4.46 3.35
CA ILE A 36 -8.04 5.81 3.18
C ILE A 36 -7.01 6.78 2.59
N ASN A 37 -7.28 7.30 1.39
CA ASN A 37 -6.38 8.26 0.70
C ASN A 37 -4.94 7.73 0.59
N GLY A 38 -4.79 6.42 0.38
CA GLY A 38 -3.54 5.78 0.01
C GLY A 38 -3.69 5.06 -1.32
N SER A 39 -2.57 4.72 -1.96
CA SER A 39 -2.59 4.10 -3.28
C SER A 39 -2.41 2.58 -3.25
N SER A 40 -1.86 2.05 -2.15
CA SER A 40 -1.34 0.67 -2.08
C SER A 40 -0.49 0.27 -3.31
N SER A 41 0.14 1.24 -3.98
CA SER A 41 0.86 1.10 -5.24
C SER A 41 2.19 1.84 -5.15
N PHE A 42 3.23 1.16 -4.69
CA PHE A 42 4.43 1.84 -4.19
C PHE A 42 5.28 2.38 -5.33
N VAL A 43 5.46 1.61 -6.40
CA VAL A 43 6.23 2.02 -7.58
C VAL A 43 5.55 3.20 -8.28
N THR A 44 4.23 3.15 -8.43
CA THR A 44 3.47 4.23 -9.07
C THR A 44 3.52 5.51 -8.24
N SER A 45 3.28 5.42 -6.92
CA SER A 45 3.33 6.61 -6.08
C SER A 45 4.72 7.22 -5.96
N GLU A 46 5.79 6.42 -5.82
CA GLU A 46 7.15 6.98 -5.79
C GLU A 46 7.53 7.62 -7.13
N SER A 47 7.09 7.06 -8.26
CA SER A 47 7.29 7.68 -9.57
C SER A 47 6.60 9.05 -9.64
N PHE A 48 5.36 9.14 -9.14
CA PHE A 48 4.60 10.38 -9.09
C PHE A 48 5.23 11.42 -8.14
N PHE A 49 5.63 11.01 -6.93
CA PHE A 49 6.28 11.90 -5.97
C PHE A 49 7.62 12.43 -6.49
N ARG A 50 8.43 11.61 -7.15
CA ARG A 50 9.67 12.05 -7.79
C ARG A 50 9.41 13.11 -8.86
N GLU A 51 8.38 12.93 -9.68
CA GLU A 51 8.00 13.91 -10.70
C GLU A 51 7.59 15.25 -10.08
N LEU A 52 6.73 15.22 -9.05
CA LEU A 52 6.32 16.43 -8.33
C LEU A 52 7.50 17.17 -7.67
N ASP A 53 8.44 16.41 -7.10
CA ASP A 53 9.60 16.94 -6.39
C ASP A 53 10.79 17.26 -7.32
N MET A 54 10.65 17.06 -8.64
CA MET A 54 11.74 17.17 -9.63
C MET A 54 12.98 16.31 -9.30
N ARG A 55 12.76 15.15 -8.66
CA ARG A 55 13.81 14.17 -8.38
C ARG A 55 14.11 13.33 -9.62
N THR A 56 15.30 12.74 -9.66
CA THR A 56 15.67 11.77 -10.70
C THR A 56 14.73 10.56 -10.68
N ARG A 57 14.50 9.95 -11.84
CA ARG A 57 13.70 8.71 -11.96
C ARG A 57 14.31 7.60 -11.09
N LEU A 58 13.46 6.63 -10.72
CA LEU A 58 13.90 5.43 -10.00
C LEU A 58 15.00 4.71 -10.79
N GLU A 59 16.13 4.47 -10.13
CA GLU A 59 17.16 3.60 -10.65
C GLU A 59 16.70 2.14 -10.58
N GLU A 60 17.31 1.26 -11.39
CA GLU A 60 16.91 -0.15 -11.47
C GLU A 60 16.97 -0.85 -10.11
N ILE A 61 17.98 -0.54 -9.30
CA ILE A 61 18.15 -1.11 -7.96
C ILE A 61 17.01 -0.66 -7.03
N GLU A 62 16.68 0.63 -7.02
CA GLU A 62 15.58 1.18 -6.21
C GLU A 62 14.23 0.61 -6.63
N LEU A 63 14.01 0.50 -7.94
CA LEU A 63 12.80 -0.07 -8.52
C LEU A 63 12.63 -1.54 -8.10
N ASN A 64 13.72 -2.32 -8.17
CA ASN A 64 13.68 -3.73 -7.78
C ASN A 64 13.38 -3.90 -6.28
N ILE A 65 13.94 -3.04 -5.43
CA ILE A 65 13.62 -3.03 -3.99
C ILE A 65 12.14 -2.70 -3.77
N LEU A 66 11.61 -1.65 -4.41
CA LEU A 66 10.21 -1.26 -4.24
C LEU A 66 9.24 -2.37 -4.68
N LYS A 67 9.53 -3.06 -5.79
CA LYS A 67 8.71 -4.18 -6.29
C LYS A 67 8.60 -5.35 -5.31
N LEU A 68 9.58 -5.56 -4.42
CA LEU A 68 9.49 -6.61 -3.39
C LEU A 68 8.37 -6.34 -2.38
N TYR A 69 8.04 -5.07 -2.18
CA TYR A 69 7.05 -4.63 -1.18
C TYR A 69 5.74 -4.17 -1.82
N ASP A 70 5.77 -3.68 -3.06
CA ASP A 70 4.59 -3.18 -3.77
C ASP A 70 3.49 -4.26 -3.87
N PRO A 71 2.30 -4.03 -3.27
CA PRO A 71 1.17 -4.94 -3.38
C PRO A 71 0.82 -5.35 -4.80
N LYS A 72 0.98 -4.45 -5.79
CA LYS A 72 0.67 -4.75 -7.20
C LYS A 72 1.63 -5.76 -7.84
N CYS A 73 2.79 -5.98 -7.24
CA CYS A 73 3.79 -6.93 -7.72
C CYS A 73 3.72 -8.27 -6.97
N LYS A 74 2.79 -8.42 -6.03
CA LYS A 74 2.62 -9.66 -5.27
C LYS A 74 1.47 -10.48 -5.83
N ASP A 75 1.73 -11.77 -6.03
CA ASP A 75 0.67 -12.76 -6.18
C ASP A 75 0.09 -13.05 -4.80
N PHE A 76 -1.17 -12.67 -4.58
CA PHE A 76 -1.89 -12.98 -3.35
C PHE A 76 -3.31 -13.47 -3.65
N LYS A 77 -3.84 -14.30 -2.75
CA LYS A 77 -5.25 -14.71 -2.75
C LYS A 77 -5.77 -14.55 -1.34
N THR A 78 -6.82 -13.75 -1.17
CA THR A 78 -7.45 -13.57 0.14
C THR A 78 -8.96 -13.49 -0.02
N ASN A 79 -9.69 -14.01 0.97
CA ASN A 79 -11.13 -13.82 1.12
C ASN A 79 -11.46 -12.65 2.06
N ALA A 80 -10.44 -12.02 2.64
CA ALA A 80 -10.62 -10.91 3.56
C ALA A 80 -11.13 -9.68 2.79
N PRO A 81 -12.14 -8.96 3.32
CA PRO A 81 -12.65 -7.74 2.71
C PRO A 81 -11.57 -6.65 2.67
N ILE A 82 -11.53 -5.91 1.57
CA ILE A 82 -10.66 -4.75 1.37
C ILE A 82 -11.54 -3.55 0.99
N LEU A 83 -11.43 -2.46 1.75
CA LEU A 83 -12.10 -1.20 1.46
C LEU A 83 -11.07 -0.14 1.06
N PHE A 84 -11.17 0.36 -0.16
CA PHE A 84 -10.47 1.56 -0.61
C PHE A 84 -11.42 2.75 -0.57
N SER A 85 -11.00 3.83 0.10
CA SER A 85 -11.72 5.09 0.15
C SER A 85 -10.78 6.22 -0.21
N HIS A 86 -11.11 7.01 -1.22
CA HIS A 86 -10.32 8.18 -1.61
C HIS A 86 -11.23 9.35 -1.97
N GLY A 87 -10.73 10.57 -1.76
CA GLY A 87 -11.37 11.77 -2.31
C GLY A 87 -11.21 11.83 -3.82
N GLU A 88 -12.25 12.24 -4.55
CA GLU A 88 -12.21 12.45 -6.00
C GLU A 88 -11.17 13.51 -6.40
N ASN A 89 -11.02 14.55 -5.58
CA ASN A 89 -10.05 15.64 -5.78
C ASN A 89 -8.74 15.44 -5.00
N ASN A 90 -8.38 14.21 -4.65
CA ASN A 90 -7.10 13.96 -3.99
C ASN A 90 -5.96 13.99 -5.03
N HIS A 91 -5.19 15.06 -5.04
CA HIS A 91 -4.06 15.26 -5.95
C HIS A 91 -2.72 14.79 -5.37
N ILE A 92 -2.72 14.27 -4.13
CA ILE A 92 -1.51 13.92 -3.38
C ILE A 92 -1.18 12.44 -3.57
N SER A 93 -2.15 11.55 -3.38
CA SER A 93 -1.95 10.10 -3.51
C SER A 93 -2.71 9.58 -4.73
N ARG A 94 -1.99 9.17 -5.77
CA ARG A 94 -2.50 8.45 -6.94
C ARG A 94 -2.07 7.00 -6.93
#